data_AF-A0A1G2ERK2-F1
#
_entry.id   AF-A0A1G2ERK2-F1
#
_cell.length_a   1.000
_cell.length_b   1.000
_cell.length_c   1.000
_cell.angle_alpha   90.00
_cell.angle_beta   90.00
_cell.angle_gamma   90.00
#
_symmetry.space_group_name_H-M   'P 1'
#
loop_
_entity.id
_entity.type
_entity.pdbx_description
1 polymer ?
#
loop_
_entity_poly.entity_id
_entity_poly.type
_entity_poly.pdbx_seq_one_letter_code
_entity_poly.pdbx_strand_id
1 'polypeptide(L)'
;MEKKDFYIILSGLAFIIILVVVSFYLPKKAEAENVLILTDKSEYSAGDSLKIKIENHKKDRICFSSCYPYMLQKKNGDWLNYNYEECNKEDMVEKCIDPDDKKAFEIVLPNINSGPHRIQISACLGCSVNEKFKEQESFFSNNFIVK
;
A
#
# COMPACT_ATOMS: atom_id res chain seq x y z
N MET A 1 59.82 13.31 -0.51
CA MET A 1 58.73 12.60 -1.20
C MET A 1 59.24 12.31 -2.60
N GLU A 2 59.50 11.05 -2.91
CA GLU A 2 60.00 10.68 -4.23
C GLU A 2 58.88 10.85 -5.27
N LYS A 3 59.23 11.02 -6.55
CA LYS A 3 58.23 11.15 -7.62
C LYS A 3 57.21 10.00 -7.60
N LYS A 4 57.65 8.79 -7.21
CA LYS A 4 56.80 7.60 -7.05
C LYS A 4 55.75 7.78 -5.96
N ASP A 5 56.10 8.35 -4.82
CA ASP A 5 55.15 8.59 -3.72
C ASP A 5 54.06 9.59 -4.13
N PHE A 6 54.44 10.62 -4.91
CA PHE A 6 53.48 11.61 -5.43
C PHE A 6 52.45 10.96 -6.38
N TYR A 7 52.89 10.08 -7.29
CA TYR A 7 51.99 9.38 -8.20
C TYR A 7 51.06 8.39 -7.48
N ILE A 8 51.53 7.75 -6.40
CA ILE A 8 50.71 6.83 -5.59
C ILE A 8 49.61 7.61 -4.85
N ILE A 9 49.93 8.77 -4.29
CA ILE A 9 48.94 9.62 -3.60
C ILE A 9 47.91 10.16 -4.61
N LEU A 10 48.38 10.62 -5.78
CA LEU A 10 47.51 11.18 -6.81
C LEU A 10 46.55 10.12 -7.40
N SER A 11 47.03 8.90 -7.62
CA SER A 11 46.19 7.81 -8.13
C SER A 11 45.17 7.34 -7.08
N GLY A 12 45.56 7.29 -5.80
CA GLY A 12 44.64 7.00 -4.70
C GLY A 12 43.52 8.04 -4.59
N LEU A 13 43.87 9.33 -4.69
CA LEU A 13 42.89 10.43 -4.67
C LEU A 13 41.92 10.37 -5.86
N ALA A 14 42.44 10.12 -7.06
CA ALA A 14 41.62 9.95 -8.25
C ALA A 14 40.66 8.77 -8.12
N PHE A 15 41.11 7.65 -7.55
CA PHE A 15 40.29 6.47 -7.32
C PHE A 15 39.15 6.74 -6.31
N ILE A 16 39.43 7.46 -5.22
CA ILE A 16 38.41 7.85 -4.23
C ILE A 16 37.35 8.75 -4.88
N ILE A 17 37.76 9.73 -5.69
CA ILE A 17 36.82 10.62 -6.40
C ILE A 17 35.93 9.80 -7.34
N ILE A 18 36.50 8.84 -8.07
CA ILE A 18 35.73 7.94 -8.95
C ILE A 18 34.71 7.13 -8.14
N LEU A 19 35.09 6.58 -6.98
CA LEU A 19 34.15 5.83 -6.12
C LEU A 19 32.99 6.70 -5.62
N VAL A 20 33.27 7.95 -5.21
CA VAL A 20 32.22 8.89 -4.78
C VAL A 20 31.27 9.22 -5.93
N VAL A 21 31.81 9.51 -7.11
CA VAL A 21 31.00 9.81 -8.30
C VAL A 21 30.15 8.60 -8.68
N VAL A 22 30.73 7.40 -8.78
CA VAL A 22 29.99 6.17 -9.09
C VAL A 22 28.89 5.91 -8.05
N SER A 23 29.13 6.14 -6.76
CA SER A 23 28.12 5.98 -5.72
C SER A 23 26.92 6.93 -5.87
N PHE A 24 27.13 8.13 -6.41
CA PHE A 24 26.07 9.10 -6.68
C PHE A 24 25.19 8.69 -7.88
N TYR A 25 25.77 7.96 -8.84
CA TYR A 25 25.08 7.48 -10.03
C TYR A 25 24.54 6.04 -9.89
N LEU A 26 24.83 5.35 -8.77
CA LEU A 26 24.20 4.06 -8.49
C LEU A 26 22.69 4.29 -8.28
N PRO A 27 21.82 3.62 -9.05
CA PRO A 27 20.38 3.72 -8.83
C PRO A 27 20.10 3.22 -7.42
N LYS A 28 19.54 4.09 -6.57
CA LYS A 28 18.96 3.66 -5.31
C LYS A 28 17.95 2.57 -5.66
N LYS A 29 18.04 1.40 -5.03
CA LYS A 29 16.95 0.43 -5.07
C LYS A 29 15.71 1.20 -4.62
N ALA A 30 14.80 1.46 -5.55
CA ALA A 30 13.49 1.94 -5.19
C ALA A 30 12.90 0.81 -4.33
N GLU A 31 12.83 1.03 -3.01
CA GLU A 31 11.79 0.35 -2.24
C GLU A 31 10.51 0.62 -3.01
N ALA A 32 9.81 -0.44 -3.38
CA ALA A 32 8.55 -0.29 -4.09
C ALA A 32 7.64 0.56 -3.17
N GLU A 33 7.43 1.83 -3.55
CA GLU A 33 6.47 2.71 -2.91
C GLU A 33 5.11 2.03 -2.99
N ASN A 34 4.69 1.41 -1.89
CA ASN A 34 3.56 0.50 -1.91
C ASN A 34 2.66 0.72 -0.70
N VAL A 35 1.37 0.50 -0.90
CA VAL A 35 0.39 0.52 0.17
C VAL A 35 0.27 -0.91 0.70
N LEU A 36 0.55 -1.09 1.99
CA LEU A 36 0.45 -2.40 2.62
C LEU A 36 -0.87 -2.52 3.38
N ILE A 37 -1.67 -3.52 3.02
CA ILE A 37 -2.94 -3.81 3.70
C ILE A 37 -2.81 -5.17 4.39
N LEU A 38 -2.96 -5.17 5.71
CA LEU A 38 -2.79 -6.36 6.55
C LEU A 38 -4.03 -6.63 7.39
N THR A 39 -4.39 -7.89 7.49
CA THR A 39 -5.36 -8.41 8.45
C THR A 39 -4.63 -8.91 9.71
N ASP A 40 -5.28 -8.87 10.87
CA ASP A 40 -4.66 -9.30 12.14
C ASP A 40 -4.51 -10.82 12.28
N LYS A 41 -5.39 -11.58 11.61
CA LYS A 41 -5.39 -13.04 11.54
C LYS A 41 -5.43 -13.51 10.08
N SER A 42 -5.07 -14.77 9.87
CA SER A 42 -5.21 -15.49 8.60
C SER A 42 -6.51 -16.29 8.50
N GLU A 43 -7.25 -16.45 9.59
CA GLU A 43 -8.48 -17.26 9.67
C GLU A 43 -9.54 -16.56 10.52
N TYR A 44 -10.79 -16.61 10.05
CA TYR A 44 -11.96 -16.00 10.70
C TYR A 44 -13.18 -16.91 10.57
N SER A 45 -14.16 -16.69 11.44
CA SER A 45 -15.52 -17.19 11.34
C SER A 45 -16.49 -16.08 10.91
N ALA A 46 -17.66 -16.46 10.39
CA ALA A 46 -18.73 -15.49 10.14
C ALA A 46 -19.10 -14.74 11.44
N GLY A 47 -19.25 -13.42 11.35
CA GLY A 47 -19.50 -12.55 12.51
C GLY A 47 -18.24 -12.14 13.29
N ASP A 48 -17.06 -12.70 12.98
CA ASP A 48 -15.82 -12.21 13.58
C ASP A 48 -15.53 -10.77 13.15
N SER A 49 -14.83 -10.06 14.03
CA SER A 49 -14.20 -8.78 13.68
C SER A 49 -12.89 -9.01 12.93
N LEU A 50 -12.86 -8.55 11.70
CA LEU A 50 -11.67 -8.44 10.86
C LEU A 50 -11.01 -7.09 11.12
N LYS A 51 -9.80 -7.08 11.69
CA LYS A 51 -9.02 -5.85 11.88
C LYS A 51 -8.09 -5.65 10.71
N ILE A 52 -8.19 -4.48 10.08
CA ILE A 52 -7.44 -4.12 8.89
C ILE A 52 -6.51 -2.97 9.25
N LYS A 53 -5.23 -3.11 8.91
CA LYS A 53 -4.22 -2.06 8.99
C LYS A 53 -3.77 -1.70 7.57
N ILE A 54 -3.81 -0.41 7.25
CA ILE A 54 -3.29 0.15 6.01
C ILE A 54 -2.08 1.01 6.36
N GLU A 55 -0.96 0.77 5.69
CA GLU A 55 0.26 1.56 5.77
C GLU A 55 0.55 2.17 4.40
N ASN A 56 0.71 3.50 4.35
CA ASN A 56 0.98 4.21 3.11
C ASN A 56 2.48 4.50 2.97
N HIS A 57 3.21 3.63 2.26
CA HIS A 57 4.63 3.89 1.95
C HIS A 57 4.82 4.61 0.60
N LYS A 58 3.75 5.21 0.05
CA LYS A 58 3.84 6.08 -1.13
C LYS A 58 4.13 7.53 -0.73
N LYS A 59 4.73 8.28 -1.65
CA LYS A 59 4.91 9.73 -1.52
C LYS A 59 3.61 10.53 -1.56
N ASP A 60 2.57 9.97 -2.17
CA ASP A 60 1.27 10.59 -2.28
C ASP A 60 0.36 10.18 -1.13
N ARG A 61 -0.47 11.11 -0.67
CA ARG A 61 -1.61 10.81 0.20
C ARG A 61 -2.56 9.87 -0.53
N ILE A 62 -3.04 8.84 0.14
CA ILE A 62 -4.10 7.96 -0.38
C ILE A 62 -5.42 8.27 0.30
N CYS A 63 -6.49 8.28 -0.48
CA CYS A 63 -7.82 8.67 -0.01
C CYS A 63 -8.87 7.65 -0.46
N PHE A 64 -9.89 7.43 0.38
CA PHE A 64 -10.88 6.37 0.20
C PHE A 64 -12.28 6.92 -0.04
N SER A 65 -13.07 6.11 -0.76
CA SER A 65 -14.50 6.31 -0.99
C SER A 65 -15.29 6.37 0.32
N SER A 66 -16.23 7.30 0.38
CA SER A 66 -17.20 7.43 1.48
C SER A 66 -18.29 6.35 1.46
N CYS A 67 -18.49 5.71 0.30
CA CYS A 67 -19.50 4.69 0.06
C CYS A 67 -18.92 3.28 0.20
N TYR A 68 -17.79 3.06 -0.46
CA TYR A 68 -17.15 1.77 -0.61
C TYR A 68 -15.67 1.86 -0.24
N PRO A 69 -15.34 2.18 1.03
CA PRO A 69 -13.95 2.28 1.47
C PRO A 69 -13.19 0.95 1.37
N TYR A 70 -13.90 -0.17 1.22
CA TYR A 70 -13.33 -1.49 0.96
C TYR A 70 -14.34 -2.38 0.24
N MET A 71 -13.84 -3.38 -0.50
CA MET A 71 -14.61 -4.45 -1.11
C MET A 71 -14.07 -5.81 -0.64
N LEU A 72 -14.93 -6.65 -0.10
CA LEU A 72 -14.61 -8.04 0.19
C LEU A 72 -14.60 -8.83 -1.12
N GLN A 73 -13.60 -9.69 -1.29
CA GLN A 73 -13.48 -10.60 -2.42
C GLN A 73 -13.38 -12.05 -1.99
N LYS A 74 -14.02 -12.94 -2.74
CA LYS A 74 -13.87 -14.39 -2.61
C LYS A 74 -13.12 -14.97 -3.81
N LYS A 75 -12.25 -15.94 -3.55
CA LYS A 75 -11.62 -16.73 -4.62
C LYS A 75 -12.54 -17.88 -5.05
N ASN A 76 -12.98 -17.87 -6.31
CA ASN A 76 -13.72 -18.96 -6.95
C ASN A 76 -13.27 -19.12 -8.40
N GLY A 77 -12.04 -19.63 -8.58
CA GLY A 77 -11.27 -19.42 -9.82
C GLY A 77 -10.66 -18.02 -9.78
N ASP A 78 -11.39 -17.04 -10.30
CA ASP A 78 -11.06 -15.62 -10.21
C ASP A 78 -11.51 -15.00 -8.87
N TRP A 79 -11.04 -13.79 -8.61
CA TRP A 79 -11.48 -12.99 -7.46
C TRP A 79 -12.80 -12.30 -7.79
N LEU A 80 -13.84 -12.61 -7.03
CA LEU A 80 -15.18 -12.06 -7.20
C LEU A 80 -15.52 -11.14 -6.03
N ASN A 81 -16.02 -9.95 -6.34
CA ASN A 81 -16.50 -9.00 -5.34
C ASN A 81 -17.81 -9.50 -4.71
N TYR A 82 -17.96 -9.32 -3.40
CA TYR A 82 -19.28 -9.36 -2.76
C TYR A 82 -20.09 -8.13 -3.20
N ASN A 83 -21.40 -8.31 -3.34
CA ASN A 83 -22.29 -7.20 -3.63
C ASN A 83 -22.45 -6.36 -2.35
N TYR A 84 -22.12 -5.08 -2.45
CA TYR A 84 -22.42 -4.08 -1.43
C TYR A 84 -23.80 -3.48 -1.70
N GLU A 85 -24.47 -3.01 -0.64
CA GLU A 85 -25.68 -2.21 -0.79
C GLU A 85 -25.38 -0.95 -1.58
N GLU A 86 -26.34 -0.51 -2.39
CA GLU A 86 -26.20 0.69 -3.19
C GLU A 86 -26.07 1.93 -2.30
N CYS A 87 -25.05 2.73 -2.56
CA CYS A 87 -24.81 3.96 -1.83
C CYS A 87 -25.78 5.05 -2.29
N ASN A 88 -26.76 5.38 -1.45
CA ASN A 88 -27.77 6.40 -1.73
C ASN A 88 -27.29 7.86 -1.57
N LYS A 89 -25.99 8.07 -1.32
CA LYS A 89 -25.35 9.38 -1.20
C LYS A 89 -24.31 9.55 -2.30
N GLU A 90 -23.95 10.80 -2.60
CA GLU A 90 -22.82 11.05 -3.49
C GLU A 90 -21.54 10.46 -2.90
N ASP A 91 -20.76 9.77 -3.73
CA ASP A 91 -19.51 9.19 -3.29
C ASP A 91 -18.39 10.24 -3.26
N MET A 92 -18.00 10.60 -2.04
CA MET A 92 -17.02 11.63 -1.75
C MET A 92 -15.75 11.01 -1.15
N VAL A 93 -14.65 11.76 -1.19
CA VAL A 93 -13.45 11.44 -0.42
C VAL A 93 -13.69 11.82 1.04
N GLU A 94 -13.70 10.82 1.94
CA GLU A 94 -13.96 11.05 3.36
C GLU A 94 -12.72 10.86 4.24
N LYS A 95 -11.93 9.83 3.96
CA LYS A 95 -10.78 9.43 4.78
C LYS A 95 -9.54 9.32 3.92
N CYS A 96 -8.43 9.83 4.45
CA CYS A 96 -7.13 9.73 3.80
C CYS A 96 -6.04 9.27 4.78
N ILE A 97 -4.93 8.78 4.23
CA ILE A 97 -3.70 8.41 4.93
C ILE A 97 -2.57 9.17 4.27
N ASP A 98 -1.85 9.97 5.06
CA ASP A 98 -0.70 10.72 4.59
C ASP A 98 0.49 9.79 4.27
N PRO A 99 1.48 10.27 3.51
CA PRO A 99 2.74 9.53 3.30
C PRO A 99 3.36 9.11 4.64
N ASP A 100 3.86 7.88 4.68
CA ASP A 100 4.48 7.23 5.85
C ASP A 100 3.56 7.05 7.08
N ASP A 101 2.26 7.35 6.95
CA ASP A 101 1.27 7.16 8.01
C ASP A 101 0.55 5.80 7.88
N LYS A 102 -0.12 5.41 8.97
CA LYS A 102 -0.88 4.18 9.06
C LYS A 102 -2.22 4.38 9.75
N LYS A 103 -3.24 3.69 9.26
CA LYS A 103 -4.57 3.65 9.90
C LYS A 103 -5.04 2.22 10.06
N ALA A 104 -5.83 2.00 11.11
CA ALA A 104 -6.48 0.74 11.35
C ALA A 104 -7.98 0.95 11.54
N PHE A 105 -8.77 -0.02 11.11
CA PHE A 105 -10.20 -0.07 11.33
C PHE A 105 -10.65 -1.53 11.43
N GLU A 106 -11.87 -1.71 11.90
CA GLU A 106 -12.44 -3.03 12.16
C GLU A 106 -13.74 -3.15 11.38
N ILE A 107 -13.95 -4.32 10.77
CA ILE A 107 -15.19 -4.65 10.06
C ILE A 107 -15.73 -5.97 10.61
N VAL A 108 -17.03 -6.04 10.84
CA VAL A 108 -17.68 -7.30 11.21
C VAL A 108 -17.94 -8.08 9.94
N LEU A 109 -17.42 -9.30 9.84
CA LEU A 109 -17.63 -10.15 8.67
C LEU A 109 -19.11 -10.56 8.59
N PRO A 110 -19.78 -10.28 7.46
CA PRO A 110 -21.15 -10.75 7.27
C PRO A 110 -21.17 -12.28 7.16
N ASN A 111 -22.37 -12.87 7.16
CA ASN A 111 -22.52 -14.29 6.91
C ASN A 111 -22.19 -14.61 5.45
N ILE A 112 -20.99 -15.15 5.21
CA ILE A 112 -20.41 -15.36 3.88
C ILE A 112 -19.90 -16.79 3.74
N ASN A 113 -19.89 -17.27 2.50
CA ASN A 113 -19.47 -18.63 2.18
C ASN A 113 -17.99 -18.86 2.52
N SER A 114 -17.68 -19.99 3.13
CA SER A 114 -16.32 -20.38 3.50
C SER A 114 -15.34 -20.43 2.31
N GLY A 115 -14.06 -20.25 2.61
CA GLY A 115 -12.95 -20.32 1.64
C GLY A 115 -11.99 -19.12 1.69
N PRO A 116 -11.17 -18.94 0.64
CA PRO A 116 -10.18 -17.87 0.57
C PRO A 116 -10.81 -16.53 0.22
N HIS A 117 -10.42 -15.51 0.97
CA HIS A 117 -10.88 -14.13 0.86
C HIS A 117 -9.71 -13.16 0.87
N ARG A 118 -9.97 -11.94 0.39
CA ARG A 118 -9.12 -10.77 0.57
C ARG A 118 -9.96 -9.50 0.57
N ILE A 119 -9.39 -8.40 1.04
CA ILE A 119 -9.98 -7.07 0.91
C ILE A 119 -9.32 -6.37 -0.27
N GLN A 120 -10.13 -5.74 -1.12
CA GLN A 120 -9.70 -4.73 -2.08
C GLN A 120 -10.04 -3.36 -1.50
N ILE A 121 -9.13 -2.39 -1.65
CA ILE A 121 -9.35 -0.99 -1.28
C ILE A 121 -9.09 -0.14 -2.51
N SER A 122 -10.16 0.47 -3.02
CA SER A 122 -10.09 1.49 -4.06
C SER A 122 -9.63 2.82 -3.46
N ALA A 123 -8.67 3.45 -4.12
CA ALA A 123 -8.06 4.67 -3.64
C ALA A 123 -7.94 5.74 -4.74
N CYS A 124 -8.02 7.00 -4.32
CA CYS A 124 -7.55 8.14 -5.09
C CYS A 124 -6.21 8.62 -4.50
N LEU A 125 -5.25 8.96 -5.37
CA LEU A 125 -3.95 9.48 -5.00
C LEU A 125 -3.97 11.01 -5.04
N GLY A 126 -3.46 11.65 -3.99
CA GLY A 126 -3.35 13.10 -3.89
C GLY A 126 -4.70 13.85 -3.77
N CYS A 127 -5.81 13.11 -3.64
CA CYS A 127 -7.14 13.68 -3.47
C CYS A 127 -7.27 14.48 -2.15
N SER A 128 -8.20 15.44 -2.14
CA SER A 128 -8.64 16.23 -0.98
C SER A 128 -9.95 15.71 -0.40
N VAL A 129 -10.10 15.83 0.92
CA VAL A 129 -11.35 15.49 1.61
C VAL A 129 -12.49 16.38 1.09
N ASN A 130 -13.69 15.82 0.96
CA ASN A 130 -14.91 16.43 0.42
C ASN A 130 -14.91 16.73 -1.08
N GLU A 131 -14.00 16.15 -1.87
CA GLU A 131 -14.18 16.12 -3.33
C GLU A 131 -14.84 14.82 -3.78
N LYS A 132 -15.35 14.79 -5.01
CA LYS A 132 -15.97 13.59 -5.58
C LYS A 132 -14.94 12.48 -5.74
N PHE A 133 -15.24 11.30 -5.20
CA PHE A 133 -14.34 10.16 -5.30
C PHE A 133 -14.23 9.67 -6.75
N LYS A 134 -12.98 9.43 -7.17
CA LYS A 134 -12.65 8.76 -8.43
C LYS A 134 -11.54 7.76 -8.15
N GLU A 135 -11.81 6.48 -8.36
CA GLU A 135 -10.80 5.45 -8.24
C GLU A 135 -9.67 5.68 -9.25
N GLN A 136 -8.43 5.62 -8.77
CA GLN A 136 -7.22 5.67 -9.59
C GLN A 136 -6.38 4.41 -9.43
N GLU A 137 -6.31 3.88 -8.21
CA GLU A 137 -5.61 2.64 -7.89
C GLU A 137 -6.44 1.75 -6.96
N SER A 138 -6.15 0.45 -7.01
CA SER A 138 -6.74 -0.56 -6.14
C SER A 138 -5.64 -1.38 -5.46
N PHE A 139 -5.74 -1.52 -4.14
CA PHE A 139 -4.79 -2.25 -3.30
C PHE A 139 -5.45 -3.47 -2.67
N PHE A 140 -4.67 -4.50 -2.37
CA PHE A 140 -5.20 -5.76 -1.83
C PHE A 140 -4.56 -6.13 -0.50
N SER A 141 -5.36 -6.67 0.41
CA SER A 141 -4.85 -7.28 1.63
C SER A 141 -4.09 -8.58 1.36
N ASN A 142 -3.38 -9.08 2.37
CA ASN A 142 -3.06 -10.50 2.42
C ASN A 142 -4.35 -11.34 2.32
N ASN A 143 -4.21 -12.56 1.82
CA ASN A 143 -5.32 -13.50 1.80
C ASN A 143 -5.60 -14.01 3.22
N PHE A 144 -6.87 -14.31 3.49
CA PHE A 144 -7.33 -14.97 4.71
C PHE A 144 -8.41 -16.00 4.39
N ILE A 145 -8.69 -16.91 5.31
CA ILE A 145 -9.71 -17.95 5.19
C ILE A 145 -10.90 -17.60 6.09
N VAL A 146 -12.11 -17.74 5.55
CA VAL A 146 -13.34 -17.73 6.34
C VAL A 146 -13.83 -19.18 6.46
N LYS A 147 -14.11 -19.63 7.68
CA LYS A 147 -14.57 -20.99 7.99
C LYS A 147 -16.08 -21.11 7.96
#